data_AF-A0A7V4Q725-F1
#
_entry.id   AF-A0A7V4Q725-F1
#
_cell.length_a   1.000
_cell.length_b   1.000
_cell.length_c   1.000
_cell.angle_alpha   90.00
_cell.angle_beta   90.00
_cell.angle_gamma   90.00
#
_symmetry.space_group_name_H-M   'P 1'
#
loop_
_entity.id
_entity.type
_entity.pdbx_description
1 polymer ?
#
loop_
_entity_poly.entity_id
_entity_poly.type
_entity_poly.pdbx_seq_one_letter_code
_entity_poly.pdbx_strand_id
1 'polypeptide(L)'
;MALAMSGDTVNICYIGTLDDGTIFHSTESHGPLTVTIGAGQLFPALERAITGMRAAETRNVTLSAAEAYGPRRQENIIQVAREHFPADKDIKPGQKLSIEFSG
;
A
#
# COMPACT_ATOMS: atom_id res chain seq x y z
N MET A 1 18.07 24.19 8.11
CA MET A 1 17.34 23.21 7.28
C MET A 1 16.04 22.89 8.00
N ALA A 2 14.91 23.00 7.30
CA ALA A 2 13.60 22.72 7.89
C ALA A 2 13.43 21.21 8.13
N LEU A 3 12.81 20.87 9.26
CA LEU A 3 12.36 19.51 9.56
C LEU A 3 10.94 19.37 9.04
N ALA A 4 10.58 18.21 8.51
CA ALA A 4 9.22 17.94 8.10
C ALA A 4 8.30 17.85 9.33
N MET A 5 7.24 18.65 9.36
CA MET A 5 6.27 18.70 10.46
C MET A 5 4.85 18.37 9.98
N SER A 6 3.96 18.05 10.92
CA SER A 6 2.54 17.88 10.60
C SER A 6 1.98 19.17 10.00
N GLY A 7 1.25 19.04 8.89
CA GLY A 7 0.74 20.15 8.08
C GLY A 7 1.64 20.54 6.91
N ASP A 8 2.90 20.09 6.88
CA ASP A 8 3.80 20.38 5.75
C ASP A 8 3.46 19.51 4.54
N THR A 9 3.55 20.11 3.36
CA THR A 9 3.54 19.39 2.09
C THR A 9 4.97 19.00 1.72
N VAL A 10 5.21 17.71 1.53
CA VAL A 10 6.52 17.15 1.16
C VAL A 10 6.41 16.33 -0.11
N ASN A 11 7.52 16.29 -0.86
CA ASN A 11 7.69 15.40 -2.00
C ASN A 11 8.58 14.23 -1.59
N ILE A 12 8.06 13.01 -1.67
CA ILE A 12 8.76 11.80 -1.27
C ILE A 12 9.03 10.88 -2.47
N CYS A 13 10.24 10.35 -2.53
CA CYS A 13 10.55 9.19 -3.36
C CYS A 13 10.68 7.98 -2.45
N TYR A 14 10.07 6.85 -2.82
CA TYR A 14 10.16 5.62 -2.06
C TYR A 14 10.07 4.37 -2.94
N ILE A 15 10.60 3.28 -2.41
CA ILE A 15 10.42 1.93 -2.94
C ILE A 15 9.78 1.10 -1.83
N GLY A 16 8.62 0.53 -2.14
CA GLY A 16 7.90 -0.39 -1.28
C GLY A 16 8.25 -1.83 -1.64
N THR A 17 8.83 -2.55 -0.68
CA THR A 17 9.17 -3.97 -0.79
C THR A 17 8.38 -4.81 0.19
N LEU A 18 8.08 -6.04 -0.19
CA LEU A 18 7.66 -7.10 0.73
C LEU A 18 8.87 -7.66 1.49
N ASP A 19 8.61 -8.46 2.53
CA ASP A 19 9.67 -9.10 3.34
C ASP A 19 10.58 -10.05 2.53
N ASP A 20 10.07 -10.56 1.41
CA ASP A 20 10.82 -11.40 0.47
C ASP A 20 11.65 -10.59 -0.56
N GLY A 21 11.63 -9.26 -0.46
CA GLY A 21 12.33 -8.35 -1.38
C GLY A 21 11.55 -8.01 -2.65
N THR A 22 10.35 -8.56 -2.86
CA THR A 22 9.51 -8.24 -4.01
C THR A 22 9.08 -6.77 -3.95
N ILE A 23 9.42 -6.00 -4.98
CA ILE A 23 8.96 -4.61 -5.11
C ILE A 23 7.49 -4.62 -5.52
N PHE A 24 6.62 -4.11 -4.66
CA PHE A 24 5.19 -3.96 -4.97
C PHE A 24 4.85 -2.57 -5.50
N HIS A 25 5.64 -1.56 -5.15
CA HIS A 25 5.46 -0.20 -5.62
C HIS A 25 6.79 0.56 -5.60
N SER A 26 7.02 1.46 -6.57
CA SER A 26 8.20 2.33 -6.61
C SER A 26 7.81 3.66 -7.24
N THR A 27 8.26 4.77 -6.67
CA THR A 27 8.08 6.10 -7.28
C THR A 27 9.07 6.36 -8.42
N GLU A 28 10.07 5.51 -8.62
CA GLU A 28 11.06 5.70 -9.70
C GLU A 28 10.42 5.68 -11.09
N SER A 29 9.33 4.94 -11.27
CA SER A 29 8.64 4.82 -12.56
C SER A 29 7.70 5.98 -12.89
N HIS A 30 7.22 6.74 -11.90
CA HIS A 30 6.18 7.77 -12.08
C HIS A 30 6.48 9.12 -11.41
N GLY A 31 7.64 9.25 -10.78
CA GLY A 31 8.09 10.48 -10.13
C GLY A 31 7.72 10.58 -8.64
N PRO A 32 8.22 11.62 -7.96
CA PRO A 32 7.98 11.83 -6.53
C PRO A 32 6.49 11.97 -6.22
N LEU A 33 6.08 11.42 -5.09
CA LEU A 33 4.72 11.55 -4.57
C LEU A 33 4.64 12.79 -3.66
N THR A 34 3.71 13.69 -3.95
CA THR A 34 3.41 14.83 -3.08
C THR A 34 2.39 14.45 -2.03
N VAL A 35 2.71 14.63 -0.76
CA VAL A 35 1.84 14.29 0.38
C VAL A 35 1.86 15.39 1.43
N THR A 36 0.75 15.58 2.12
CA THR A 36 0.67 16.46 3.29
C THR A 36 0.71 15.63 4.56
N ILE A 37 1.67 15.90 5.43
CA ILE A 37 1.85 15.15 6.68
C ILE A 37 0.66 15.43 7.62
N GLY A 38 0.02 14.40 8.14
CA GLY A 38 -1.15 14.50 9.00
C GLY A 38 -2.49 14.58 8.26
N ALA A 39 -2.49 14.57 6.93
CA ALA A 39 -3.72 14.57 6.13
C ALA A 39 -4.33 13.16 5.95
N GLY A 40 -3.66 12.11 6.43
CA GLY A 40 -4.13 10.72 6.29
C GLY A 40 -4.05 10.23 4.84
N GLN A 41 -3.17 10.82 4.04
CA GLN A 41 -2.93 10.39 2.65
C GLN A 41 -2.02 9.17 2.58
N LEU A 42 -1.25 8.91 3.65
CA LEU A 42 -0.41 7.73 3.80
C LEU A 42 -0.79 6.97 5.08
N PHE A 43 -0.17 5.80 5.27
CA PHE A 43 -0.29 5.07 6.51
C PHE A 43 0.16 5.94 7.70
N PRO A 44 -0.59 5.98 8.82
CA PRO A 44 -0.21 6.81 9.97
C PRO A 44 1.18 6.53 10.54
N ALA A 45 1.66 5.29 10.41
CA ALA A 45 3.01 4.92 10.79
C ALA A 45 4.07 5.48 9.83
N LEU A 46 3.76 5.56 8.53
CA LEU A 46 4.62 6.18 7.53
C LEU A 46 4.69 7.71 7.69
N GLU A 47 3.56 8.37 7.96
CA GLU A 47 3.56 9.83 8.21
C GLU A 47 4.35 10.18 9.49
N ARG A 48 4.17 9.40 10.56
CA ARG A 48 4.98 9.52 11.78
C ARG A 48 6.46 9.29 11.50
N ALA A 49 6.77 8.38 10.58
CA ALA A 49 8.13 8.15 10.18
C ALA A 49 8.72 9.38 9.44
N ILE A 50 7.99 9.96 8.50
CA ILE A 50 8.46 11.12 7.73
C ILE A 50 8.60 12.37 8.63
N THR A 51 7.76 12.49 9.65
CA THR A 51 7.82 13.60 10.61
C THR A 51 9.19 13.65 11.29
N GLY A 52 9.83 14.82 11.25
CA GLY A 52 11.16 15.06 11.80
C GLY A 52 12.32 14.71 10.85
N MET A 53 12.05 14.18 9.64
CA MET A 53 13.08 13.99 8.63
C MET A 53 13.49 15.32 7.99
N ARG A 54 14.74 15.37 7.52
CA ARG A 54 15.26 16.50 6.73
C ARG A 54 15.07 16.23 5.24
N ALA A 55 14.99 17.30 4.45
CA ALA A 55 15.02 17.19 2.99
C ALA A 55 16.29 16.45 2.53
N ALA A 56 16.13 15.57 1.54
CA ALA A 56 17.17 14.67 1.01
C ALA A 56 17.69 13.58 1.98
N GLU A 57 17.07 13.42 3.16
CA GLU A 57 17.33 12.28 4.03
C GLU A 57 16.65 11.02 3.51
N THR A 58 17.36 9.91 3.51
CA THR A 58 16.83 8.58 3.17
C THR A 58 16.72 7.75 4.43
N ARG A 59 15.57 7.08 4.62
CA ARG A 59 15.36 6.20 5.76
C ARG A 59 14.57 4.96 5.37
N ASN A 60 14.99 3.81 5.88
CA ASN A 60 14.23 2.58 5.80
C ASN A 60 13.17 2.56 6.90
N VAL A 61 11.93 2.29 6.51
CA VAL A 61 10.79 2.21 7.42
C VAL A 61 10.14 0.85 7.24
N THR A 62 10.17 0.04 8.28
CA THR A 62 9.47 -1.25 8.31
C THR A 62 8.11 -1.02 8.94
N LEU A 63 7.05 -1.40 8.24
CA LEU A 63 5.67 -1.32 8.73
C LEU A 63 5.15 -2.74 8.91
N SER A 64 4.58 -3.02 10.08
CA SER A 64 3.84 -4.27 10.26
C SER A 64 2.57 -4.26 9.42
N ALA A 65 2.02 -5.46 9.15
CA ALA A 65 0.74 -5.57 8.45
C ALA A 65 -0.35 -4.73 9.15
N ALA A 66 -0.40 -4.72 10.49
CA ALA A 66 -1.36 -3.96 11.28
C ALA A 66 -1.25 -2.43 11.10
N GLU A 67 -0.06 -1.91 10.77
CA GLU A 67 0.20 -0.48 10.57
C GLU A 67 -0.04 -0.02 9.12
N ALA A 68 -0.15 -0.97 8.19
CA ALA A 68 -0.37 -0.73 6.77
C ALA A 68 -1.76 -1.24 6.33
N TYR A 69 -1.82 -2.42 5.72
CA TYR A 69 -3.04 -2.96 5.09
C TYR A 69 -3.93 -3.80 6.03
N GLY A 70 -3.52 -3.97 7.28
CA GLY A 70 -4.16 -4.82 8.27
C GLY A 70 -3.74 -6.29 8.22
N PRO A 71 -4.13 -7.09 9.23
CA PRO A 71 -3.88 -8.52 9.24
C PRO A 71 -4.69 -9.24 8.17
N ARG A 72 -4.21 -10.41 7.75
CA ARG A 72 -4.97 -11.32 6.88
C ARG A 72 -6.30 -11.66 7.55
N ARG A 73 -7.41 -11.37 6.87
CA ARG A 73 -8.75 -11.68 7.35
C ARG A 73 -9.24 -12.97 6.71
N GLN A 74 -9.56 -13.95 7.54
CA GLN A 74 -10.09 -15.23 7.07
C GLN A 74 -11.47 -15.07 6.43
N GLU A 75 -12.23 -14.07 6.89
CA GLU A 75 -13.54 -13.68 6.36
C GLU A 75 -13.48 -13.18 4.91
N ASN A 76 -12.32 -12.70 4.45
CA ASN A 76 -12.12 -12.29 3.05
C ASN A 76 -11.80 -13.48 2.12
N ILE A 77 -11.77 -14.70 2.65
CA ILE A 77 -11.56 -15.93 1.89
C ILE A 77 -12.92 -16.56 1.67
N ILE A 78 -13.38 -16.53 0.43
CA ILE A 78 -14.66 -17.13 0.02
C ILE A 78 -14.41 -18.35 -0.85
N GLN A 79 -15.27 -19.35 -0.67
CA GLN A 79 -15.38 -20.49 -1.58
C GLN A 79 -16.65 -20.29 -2.41
N VAL A 80 -16.48 -20.29 -3.72
CA VAL A 80 -17.57 -20.08 -4.67
C VAL A 80 -17.67 -21.32 -5.55
N ALA A 81 -18.87 -21.88 -5.69
CA ALA A 81 -19.10 -23.01 -6.58
C ALA A 81 -18.73 -22.64 -8.02
N ARG A 82 -18.10 -23.57 -8.77
CA ARG A 82 -17.64 -23.31 -10.15
C ARG A 82 -18.77 -22.85 -11.07
N GLU A 83 -20.01 -23.27 -10.79
CA GLU A 83 -21.23 -22.90 -11.51
C GLU A 83 -21.54 -21.39 -11.49
N HIS A 84 -21.13 -20.66 -10.44
CA HIS A 84 -21.30 -19.21 -10.38
C HIS A 84 -20.26 -18.45 -11.21
N PHE A 85 -19.23 -19.13 -11.69
CA PHE A 85 -18.26 -18.54 -12.60
C PHE A 85 -18.70 -18.77 -14.06
N PRO A 86 -18.42 -17.83 -14.97
CA PRO A 86 -18.67 -18.01 -16.39
C PRO A 86 -18.02 -19.30 -16.91
N ALA A 87 -18.83 -20.15 -17.56
CA ALA A 87 -18.44 -21.50 -18.01
C ALA A 87 -17.39 -21.46 -19.14
N ASP A 88 -17.41 -20.39 -19.92
CA ASP A 88 -16.55 -20.07 -21.05
C ASP A 88 -15.21 -19.45 -20.64
N LYS A 89 -15.00 -19.15 -19.35
CA LYS A 89 -13.77 -18.55 -18.85
C LYS A 89 -12.88 -19.59 -18.17
N ASP A 90 -11.67 -19.77 -18.68
CA ASP A 90 -10.61 -20.53 -18.01
C ASP A 90 -10.07 -19.72 -16.82
N ILE A 91 -10.20 -20.26 -15.61
CA ILE A 91 -9.77 -19.58 -14.36
C ILE A 91 -8.46 -20.18 -13.91
N LYS A 92 -7.45 -19.33 -13.72
CA LYS A 92 -6.11 -19.74 -13.32
C LYS A 92 -5.76 -19.24 -11.92
N PRO A 93 -4.97 -20.00 -11.13
CA PRO A 93 -4.40 -19.50 -9.89
C PRO A 93 -3.69 -18.15 -10.09
N GLY A 94 -3.95 -17.19 -9.19
CA GLY A 94 -3.38 -15.84 -9.25
C GLY A 94 -4.13 -14.86 -10.17
N GLN A 95 -5.16 -15.30 -10.90
CA GLN A 95 -5.97 -14.40 -11.72
C GLN A 95 -6.82 -13.47 -10.84
N LYS A 96 -6.79 -12.16 -11.14
CA LYS A 96 -7.68 -11.18 -10.52
C LYS A 96 -9.08 -11.30 -11.13
N LEU A 97 -10.09 -11.44 -10.27
CA LEU A 97 -11.50 -11.52 -10.64
C LEU A 97 -12.27 -10.48 -9.84
N SER A 98 -13.24 -9.81 -10.48
CA SER A 98 -14.23 -8.99 -9.79
C SER A 98 -15.43 -9.87 -9.45
N ILE A 99 -15.91 -9.76 -8.22
CA ILE A 99 -17.04 -10.52 -7.70
C ILE A 99 -18.08 -9.51 -7.26
N GLU A 100 -19.30 -9.66 -7.76
CA GLU A 100 -20.46 -8.87 -7.34
C GLU A 100 -21.38 -9.78 -6.52
N PHE A 101 -21.73 -9.34 -5.32
CA PHE A 101 -22.70 -10.04 -4.48
C PHE A 101 -24.09 -9.51 -4.82
N SER A 102 -24.90 -10.33 -5.48
CA SER A 102 -26.34 -10.08 -5.58
C SER A 102 -26.98 -10.48 -4.25
N GLY A 103 -27.42 -9.49 -3.49
CA GLY A 103 -28.19 -9.69 -2.25
C GLY A 103 -29.62 -10.14 -2.50
#